data_AF-F9S4H7-F1
#
_entry.id   AF-F9S4H7-F1
#
_cell.length_a   1.000
_cell.length_b   1.000
_cell.length_c   1.000
_cell.angle_alpha   90.00
_cell.angle_beta   90.00
_cell.angle_gamma   90.00
#
_symmetry.space_group_name_H-M   'P 1'
#
loop_
_entity.id
_entity.type
_entity.pdbx_description
1 polymer ?
#
loop_
_entity_poly.entity_id
_entity_poly.type
_entity_poly.pdbx_seq_one_letter_code
_entity_poly.pdbx_strand_id
1 'polypeptide(L)'
;MTRLKRGYGSHKRNIQIVDIDNHITAKIGIGQNQTTLISLCDIDILQEHGFYAHKRKDGKYVARSNKNGAYLHRLLMNPDDEQEVDHVDANPLNNTRGNLRRCTTRQNNLAKKNPKLKGFSGIHKNKWGWYQAFDGEGKKHGRYNSASEAAKARDELMLDAYFHSYSGEELHTYSFIDWNFDYPERANESEDYLFDEIQEAQWRSGQLLQEKGWNCH
;
A
#
# COMPACT_ATOMS: atom_id res chain seq x y z
N MET A 1 13.78 -13.92 -19.17
CA MET A 1 13.86 -12.91 -18.10
C MET A 1 15.26 -12.82 -17.50
N THR A 2 15.70 -11.62 -17.13
CA THR A 2 17.04 -11.34 -16.62
C THR A 2 17.14 -11.71 -15.15
N ARG A 3 18.25 -12.33 -14.79
CA ARG A 3 18.51 -12.78 -13.41
C ARG A 3 19.89 -12.37 -12.94
N LEU A 4 19.94 -11.45 -11.99
CA LEU A 4 21.17 -11.02 -11.33
C LEU A 4 21.47 -11.98 -10.18
N LYS A 5 22.10 -13.12 -10.49
CA LYS A 5 22.35 -14.21 -9.52
C LYS A 5 23.27 -13.78 -8.36
N ARG A 6 24.21 -12.86 -8.62
CA ARG A 6 25.15 -12.32 -7.63
C ARG A 6 24.66 -11.02 -6.96
N GLY A 7 23.41 -10.63 -7.23
CA GLY A 7 22.83 -9.37 -6.79
C GLY A 7 23.22 -8.17 -7.66
N TYR A 8 22.92 -6.97 -7.15
CA TYR A 8 23.15 -5.68 -7.80
C TYR A 8 23.64 -4.70 -6.74
N GLY A 9 24.75 -4.01 -7.02
CA GLY A 9 25.28 -3.04 -6.07
C GLY A 9 25.71 -3.65 -4.72
N SER A 10 25.29 -3.02 -3.63
CA SER A 10 25.48 -3.49 -2.25
C SER A 10 24.58 -4.67 -1.88
N HIS A 11 23.49 -4.91 -2.62
CA HIS A 11 22.63 -6.06 -2.39
C HIS A 11 23.17 -7.33 -3.08
N LYS A 12 23.47 -8.38 -2.31
CA LYS A 12 24.19 -9.58 -2.79
C LYS A 12 23.33 -10.84 -2.98
N ARG A 13 21.99 -10.71 -2.98
CA ARG A 13 21.06 -11.84 -3.20
C ARG A 13 20.45 -11.77 -4.59
N ASN A 14 19.78 -12.87 -4.99
CA ASN A 14 19.23 -12.99 -6.33
C ASN A 14 18.16 -11.92 -6.62
N ILE A 15 18.25 -11.31 -7.79
CA ILE A 15 17.24 -10.39 -8.33
C ILE A 15 16.75 -10.95 -9.65
N GLN A 16 15.45 -10.86 -9.86
CA GLN A 16 14.74 -11.30 -11.05
C GLN A 16 14.00 -10.10 -11.63
N ILE A 17 14.25 -9.78 -12.89
CA ILE A 17 13.50 -8.73 -13.59
C ILE A 17 12.34 -9.42 -14.31
N VAL A 18 11.13 -9.08 -13.92
CA VAL A 18 9.89 -9.73 -14.35
C VAL A 18 8.88 -8.71 -14.81
N ASP A 19 8.02 -9.11 -15.74
CA ASP A 19 6.77 -8.41 -16.01
C ASP A 19 5.67 -9.01 -15.11
N ILE A 20 4.99 -8.17 -14.33
CA ILE A 20 3.82 -8.54 -13.52
C ILE A 20 2.70 -7.59 -13.91
N ASP A 21 1.63 -8.09 -14.53
CA ASP A 21 0.47 -7.29 -14.94
C ASP A 21 0.85 -6.04 -15.74
N ASN A 22 1.75 -6.20 -16.73
CA ASN A 22 2.31 -5.13 -17.55
C ASN A 22 3.18 -4.13 -16.76
N HIS A 23 3.72 -4.51 -15.61
CA HIS A 23 4.66 -3.71 -14.83
C HIS A 23 6.03 -4.38 -14.74
N ILE A 24 7.05 -3.69 -15.25
CA ILE A 24 8.44 -4.16 -15.21
C ILE A 24 8.97 -3.97 -13.77
N THR A 25 9.15 -5.09 -13.09
CA THR A 25 9.37 -5.17 -11.65
C THR A 25 10.68 -5.90 -11.34
N ALA A 26 11.41 -5.44 -10.34
CA ALA A 26 12.53 -6.19 -9.76
C ALA A 26 12.05 -7.00 -8.55
N LYS A 27 12.05 -8.32 -8.68
CA LYS A 27 11.79 -9.29 -7.59
C LYS A 27 13.10 -9.64 -6.89
N ILE A 28 13.24 -9.19 -5.65
CA ILE A 28 14.49 -9.17 -4.90
C ILE A 28 14.42 -10.17 -3.75
N GLY A 29 15.37 -11.11 -3.69
CA GLY A 29 15.49 -12.05 -2.58
C GLY A 29 16.02 -11.38 -1.31
N ILE A 30 15.29 -11.47 -0.19
CA ILE A 30 15.67 -10.82 1.08
C ILE A 30 15.91 -11.82 2.22
N GLY A 31 16.09 -13.11 1.90
CA GLY A 31 16.35 -14.18 2.87
C GLY A 31 15.08 -14.64 3.58
N GLN A 32 15.19 -15.67 4.43
CA GLN A 32 14.04 -16.31 5.12
C GLN A 32 12.92 -16.75 4.15
N ASN A 33 13.30 -17.18 2.94
CA ASN A 33 12.38 -17.50 1.84
C ASN A 33 11.42 -16.36 1.47
N GLN A 34 11.79 -15.11 1.76
CA GLN A 34 11.02 -13.92 1.41
C GLN A 34 11.61 -13.20 0.20
N THR A 35 10.73 -12.58 -0.58
CA THR A 35 11.08 -11.68 -1.68
C THR A 35 10.31 -10.37 -1.55
N THR A 36 10.94 -9.26 -1.89
CA THR A 36 10.27 -7.96 -2.05
C THR A 36 10.20 -7.58 -3.52
N LEU A 37 9.17 -6.83 -3.90
CA LEU A 37 9.00 -6.25 -5.23
C LEU A 37 9.28 -4.74 -5.17
N ILE A 38 9.88 -4.19 -6.22
CA ILE A 38 9.98 -2.75 -6.49
C ILE A 38 9.80 -2.52 -8.00
N SER A 39 9.35 -1.34 -8.39
CA SER A 39 9.40 -0.92 -9.80
C SER A 39 10.85 -0.95 -10.28
N LEU A 40 11.13 -1.45 -11.49
CA LEU A 40 12.52 -1.62 -11.94
C LEU A 40 13.30 -0.30 -11.96
N CYS A 41 12.64 0.83 -12.23
CA CYS A 41 13.23 2.17 -12.17
C CYS A 41 13.87 2.51 -10.82
N ASP A 42 13.49 1.83 -9.73
CA ASP A 42 14.04 2.05 -8.39
C ASP A 42 15.20 1.10 -8.04
N ILE A 43 15.66 0.25 -8.97
CA ILE A 43 16.69 -0.78 -8.69
C ILE A 43 18.01 -0.20 -8.19
N ASP A 44 18.31 1.06 -8.52
CA ASP A 44 19.53 1.73 -8.09
C ASP A 44 19.60 1.98 -6.57
N ILE A 45 18.47 1.88 -5.85
CA ILE A 45 18.49 1.83 -4.37
C ILE A 45 19.38 0.70 -3.84
N LEU A 46 19.54 -0.37 -4.61
CA LEU A 46 20.38 -1.52 -4.25
C LEU A 46 21.88 -1.25 -4.44
N GLN A 47 22.27 -0.19 -5.15
CA GLN A 47 23.67 0.26 -5.23
C GLN A 47 24.22 0.57 -3.85
N GLU A 48 23.42 1.24 -3.02
CA GLU A 48 23.81 1.69 -1.69
C GLU A 48 23.28 0.83 -0.55
N HIS A 49 22.15 0.14 -0.73
CA HIS A 49 21.49 -0.59 0.34
C HIS A 49 21.34 -2.08 0.00
N GLY A 50 21.71 -2.95 0.95
CA GLY A 50 21.24 -4.32 0.95
C GLY A 50 19.98 -4.46 1.80
N PHE A 51 19.02 -5.29 1.37
CA PHE A 51 17.81 -5.56 2.14
C PHE A 51 17.75 -6.97 2.73
N TYR A 52 17.15 -7.08 3.91
CA TYR A 52 16.84 -8.34 4.57
C TYR A 52 15.38 -8.39 5.06
N ALA A 53 14.86 -9.61 5.18
CA ALA A 53 13.55 -9.88 5.73
C ALA A 53 13.54 -9.61 7.23
N HIS A 54 12.70 -8.67 7.66
CA HIS A 54 12.49 -8.36 9.07
C HIS A 54 11.03 -8.70 9.44
N LYS A 55 10.85 -9.58 10.43
CA LYS A 55 9.52 -9.96 10.92
C LYS A 55 9.05 -8.96 11.98
N ARG A 56 7.93 -8.29 11.73
CA ARG A 56 7.31 -7.35 12.66
C ARG A 56 6.55 -8.09 13.78
N LYS A 57 6.13 -7.34 14.81
CA LYS A 57 5.32 -7.87 15.93
C LYS A 57 3.97 -8.44 15.49
N ASP A 58 3.40 -7.90 14.42
CA ASP A 58 2.16 -8.41 13.78
C ASP A 58 2.37 -9.68 12.94
N GLY A 59 3.59 -10.22 12.89
CA GLY A 59 3.94 -11.42 12.15
C GLY A 59 4.24 -11.22 10.67
N LYS A 60 3.98 -10.04 10.10
CA LYS A 60 4.28 -9.73 8.70
C LYS A 60 5.77 -9.47 8.49
N TYR A 61 6.26 -9.83 7.31
CA TYR A 61 7.63 -9.51 6.87
C TYR A 61 7.68 -8.17 6.13
N VAL A 62 8.77 -7.44 6.34
CA VAL A 62 9.13 -6.21 5.60
C VAL A 62 10.57 -6.30 5.12
N ALA A 63 10.89 -5.56 4.05
CA ALA A 63 12.27 -5.35 3.61
C ALA A 63 12.90 -4.20 4.41
N ARG A 64 14.00 -4.48 5.11
CA ARG A 64 14.73 -3.50 5.93
C ARG A 64 16.17 -3.37 5.45
N SER A 65 16.68 -2.15 5.40
CA SER A 65 18.05 -1.89 4.98
C SER A 65 19.06 -2.39 6.00
N ASN A 66 20.12 -3.05 5.53
CA ASN A 66 21.27 -3.44 6.33
C ASN A 66 22.22 -2.27 6.66
N LYS A 67 22.12 -1.14 5.93
CA LYS A 67 23.00 0.04 6.09
C LYS A 67 22.60 0.91 7.28
N ASN A 68 21.31 1.20 7.42
CA ASN A 68 20.79 2.12 8.43
C ASN A 68 19.51 1.64 9.12
N GLY A 69 19.02 0.43 8.81
CA GLY A 69 17.78 -0.08 9.39
C GLY A 69 16.51 0.63 8.91
N ALA A 70 16.55 1.45 7.85
CA ALA A 70 15.34 2.04 7.28
C ALA A 70 14.48 0.99 6.56
N TYR A 71 13.16 1.20 6.52
CA TYR A 71 12.26 0.38 5.70
C TYR A 71 12.38 0.73 4.22
N LEU A 72 12.28 -0.27 3.34
CA LEU A 72 12.40 -0.08 1.89
C LEU A 72 11.41 0.96 1.35
N HIS A 73 10.12 0.86 1.68
CA HIS A 73 9.11 1.84 1.22
C HIS A 73 9.45 3.28 1.62
N ARG A 74 10.07 3.53 2.78
CA ARG A 74 10.48 4.88 3.20
C ARG A 74 11.65 5.39 2.36
N LEU A 75 12.61 4.53 2.04
CA LEU A 75 13.73 4.91 1.17
C LEU A 75 13.26 5.22 -0.27
N LEU A 76 12.21 4.55 -0.75
CA LEU A 76 11.65 4.80 -2.08
C LEU A 76 10.80 6.07 -2.14
N MET A 77 9.92 6.26 -1.15
CA MET A 77 8.96 7.37 -1.17
C MET A 77 9.49 8.66 -0.56
N ASN A 78 10.61 8.59 0.18
CA ASN A 78 11.21 9.69 0.94
C ASN A 78 10.18 10.58 1.66
N PRO A 79 9.31 9.99 2.51
CA PRO A 79 8.31 10.75 3.25
C PRO A 79 8.98 11.66 4.28
N ASP A 80 8.36 12.80 4.55
CA ASP A 80 8.74 13.67 5.66
C ASP A 80 8.57 12.97 7.01
N ASP A 81 9.11 13.57 8.08
CA ASP A 81 9.07 12.99 9.44
C ASP A 81 7.64 12.83 9.98
N GLU A 82 6.70 13.66 9.51
CA GLU A 82 5.28 13.61 9.88
C GLU A 82 4.46 12.67 8.98
N GLN A 83 5.07 12.12 7.92
CA GLN A 83 4.40 11.28 6.94
C GLN A 83 4.70 9.78 7.15
N GLU A 84 3.69 8.98 6.87
CA GLU A 84 3.73 7.55 6.74
C GLU A 84 3.63 7.14 5.26
N VAL A 85 3.87 5.86 4.97
CA VAL A 85 3.67 5.29 3.63
C VAL A 85 2.70 4.13 3.76
N ASP A 86 1.56 4.25 3.08
CA ASP A 86 0.56 3.21 3.01
C ASP A 86 0.82 2.27 1.82
N HIS A 87 0.48 1.00 2.01
CA HIS A 87 0.50 -0.05 0.99
C HIS A 87 -0.93 -0.32 0.56
N VAL A 88 -1.30 0.04 -0.67
CA VAL A 88 -2.69 -0.07 -1.17
C VAL A 88 -3.21 -1.51 -1.08
N ASP A 89 -2.35 -2.49 -1.39
CA ASP A 89 -2.66 -3.92 -1.31
C ASP A 89 -2.50 -4.53 0.10
N ALA A 90 -2.13 -3.74 1.10
CA ALA A 90 -1.80 -4.15 2.46
C ALA A 90 -0.69 -5.23 2.59
N ASN A 91 0.13 -5.40 1.54
CA ASN A 91 1.28 -6.30 1.49
C ASN A 91 2.60 -5.52 1.63
N PRO A 92 3.27 -5.59 2.79
CA PRO A 92 4.47 -4.79 3.06
C PRO A 92 5.71 -5.18 2.22
N LEU A 93 5.64 -6.28 1.47
CA LEU A 93 6.70 -6.72 0.55
C LEU A 93 6.43 -6.30 -0.90
N ASN A 94 5.28 -5.72 -1.21
CA ASN A 94 5.03 -5.09 -2.50
C ASN A 94 5.36 -3.60 -2.43
N ASN A 95 6.57 -3.22 -2.83
CA ASN A 95 7.06 -1.84 -2.74
C ASN A 95 7.19 -1.21 -4.14
N THR A 96 6.30 -1.56 -5.07
CA THR A 96 6.18 -0.89 -6.38
C THR A 96 5.54 0.49 -6.22
N ARG A 97 5.90 1.44 -7.09
CA ARG A 97 5.39 2.83 -7.02
C ARG A 97 3.86 2.92 -7.02
N GLY A 98 3.22 2.18 -7.92
CA GLY A 98 1.75 2.05 -7.99
C GLY A 98 1.07 1.35 -6.81
N ASN A 99 1.83 0.91 -5.79
CA ASN A 99 1.28 0.32 -4.56
C ASN A 99 1.60 1.17 -3.32
N LEU A 100 2.36 2.26 -3.45
CA LEU A 100 2.80 3.08 -2.34
C LEU A 100 2.21 4.49 -2.43
N ARG A 101 1.71 5.00 -1.31
CA ARG A 101 1.26 6.40 -1.20
C ARG A 101 1.70 7.01 0.12
N ARG A 102 2.22 8.25 0.06
CA ARG A 102 2.47 9.03 1.28
C ARG A 102 1.14 9.41 1.91
N CYS A 103 1.09 9.38 3.22
CA CYS A 103 -0.15 9.62 3.95
C CYS A 103 0.14 10.09 5.37
N THR A 104 -0.86 10.71 6.01
CA THR A 104 -0.79 11.02 7.44
C THR A 104 -1.04 9.77 8.27
N THR A 105 -0.64 9.76 9.55
CA THR A 105 -1.00 8.69 10.49
C THR A 105 -2.51 8.44 10.56
N ARG A 106 -3.33 9.51 10.42
CA ARG A 106 -4.79 9.40 10.39
C ARG A 106 -5.26 8.64 9.15
N GLN A 107 -4.77 9.00 7.97
CA GLN A 107 -5.07 8.33 6.72
C GLN A 107 -4.62 6.86 6.73
N ASN A 108 -3.41 6.58 7.20
CA ASN A 108 -2.92 5.21 7.33
C ASN A 108 -3.78 4.37 8.28
N ASN A 109 -4.30 4.96 9.35
CA ASN A 109 -5.24 4.28 10.24
C ASN A 109 -6.57 3.94 9.56
N LEU A 110 -7.05 4.76 8.63
CA LEU A 110 -8.27 4.51 7.87
C LEU A 110 -8.09 3.42 6.81
N ALA A 111 -6.91 3.34 6.21
CA ALA A 111 -6.56 2.30 5.22
C ALA A 111 -6.53 0.89 5.82
N LYS A 112 -6.52 0.76 7.15
CA LYS A 112 -6.55 -0.54 7.82
C LYS A 112 -7.81 -1.32 7.43
N LYS A 113 -7.60 -2.45 6.78
CA LYS A 113 -8.69 -3.38 6.42
C LYS A 113 -9.29 -4.00 7.67
N ASN A 114 -10.59 -3.75 7.87
CA ASN A 114 -11.38 -4.36 8.93
C ASN A 114 -11.90 -5.74 8.50
N PRO A 115 -12.08 -6.69 9.43
CA PRO A 115 -12.79 -7.93 9.14
C PRO A 115 -14.18 -7.65 8.58
N LYS A 116 -14.51 -8.28 7.44
CA LYS A 116 -15.81 -8.11 6.80
C LYS A 116 -16.85 -9.00 7.46
N LEU A 117 -18.01 -8.42 7.81
CA LEU A 117 -19.19 -9.15 8.25
C LEU A 117 -20.20 -9.15 7.11
N LYS A 118 -20.57 -10.35 6.62
CA LYS A 118 -21.49 -10.50 5.47
C LYS A 118 -21.05 -9.72 4.22
N GLY A 119 -19.74 -9.57 4.02
CA GLY A 119 -19.17 -8.81 2.89
C GLY A 119 -18.94 -7.33 3.16
N PHE A 120 -19.43 -6.80 4.29
CA PHE A 120 -19.33 -5.38 4.62
C PHE A 120 -18.28 -5.09 5.69
N SER A 121 -17.54 -4.00 5.50
CA SER A 121 -16.52 -3.47 6.39
C SER A 121 -17.15 -2.54 7.43
N GLY A 122 -16.61 -2.54 8.66
CA GLY A 122 -17.02 -1.58 9.68
C GLY A 122 -18.46 -1.76 10.18
N ILE A 123 -18.96 -2.99 10.27
CA ILE A 123 -20.25 -3.30 10.92
C ILE A 123 -20.12 -4.42 11.96
N HIS A 124 -21.07 -4.46 12.90
CA HIS A 124 -21.13 -5.48 13.95
C HIS A 124 -22.55 -6.00 14.12
N LYS A 125 -22.70 -7.33 14.27
CA LYS A 125 -23.95 -7.95 14.70
C LYS A 125 -23.89 -8.26 16.18
N ASN A 126 -24.82 -7.70 16.95
CA ASN A 126 -24.89 -7.94 18.39
C ASN A 126 -25.56 -9.29 18.71
N LYS A 127 -25.52 -9.68 19.99
CA LYS A 127 -26.12 -10.93 20.49
C LYS A 127 -27.64 -11.04 20.28
N TRP A 128 -28.32 -9.92 20.08
CA TRP A 128 -29.77 -9.85 19.89
C TRP A 128 -30.19 -9.87 18.41
N GLY A 129 -29.22 -10.00 17.50
CA GLY A 129 -29.47 -10.12 16.07
C GLY A 129 -29.46 -8.82 15.28
N TRP A 130 -29.35 -7.66 15.94
CA TRP A 130 -29.29 -6.35 15.27
C TRP A 130 -27.89 -6.01 14.80
N TYR A 131 -27.81 -5.25 13.71
CA TYR A 131 -26.56 -4.72 13.18
C TYR A 131 -26.31 -3.29 13.69
N GLN A 132 -25.04 -2.91 13.78
CA GLN A 132 -24.57 -1.59 14.19
C GLN A 132 -23.42 -1.17 13.26
N ALA A 133 -23.33 0.13 12.97
CA ALA A 133 -22.27 0.74 12.17
C ALA A 133 -21.13 1.21 13.07
N PHE A 134 -19.88 1.13 12.61
CA PHE A 134 -18.77 1.79 13.29
C PHE A 134 -18.51 3.17 12.67
N ASP A 135 -18.29 4.20 13.49
CA ASP A 135 -17.81 5.51 13.02
C ASP A 135 -16.27 5.52 12.83
N GLY A 136 -15.73 6.68 12.43
CA GLY A 136 -14.29 6.90 12.25
C GLY A 136 -13.45 6.74 13.52
N GLU A 137 -14.06 6.77 14.71
CA GLU A 137 -13.42 6.56 16.01
C GLU A 137 -13.58 5.11 16.52
N GLY A 138 -14.31 4.27 15.79
CA GLY A 138 -14.59 2.89 16.18
C GLY A 138 -15.73 2.75 17.22
N LYS A 139 -16.54 3.79 17.43
CA LYS A 139 -17.77 3.70 18.23
C LYS A 139 -18.91 3.09 17.40
N LYS A 140 -19.76 2.31 18.06
CA LYS A 140 -20.91 1.64 17.44
C LYS A 140 -22.13 2.55 17.46
N HIS A 141 -22.79 2.68 16.32
CA HIS A 141 -23.97 3.53 16.10
C HIS A 141 -25.14 2.76 15.52
N GLY A 142 -26.33 3.22 15.89
CA GLY A 142 -27.60 2.74 15.35
C GLY A 142 -27.98 1.31 15.75
N ARG A 143 -29.13 0.90 15.22
CA ARG A 143 -29.69 -0.45 15.32
C ARG A 143 -30.39 -0.74 13.99
N TYR A 144 -29.81 -1.63 13.20
CA TYR A 144 -30.27 -1.95 11.86
C TYR A 144 -30.72 -3.40 11.75
N ASN A 145 -31.67 -3.65 10.85
CA ASN A 145 -32.27 -4.98 10.68
C ASN A 145 -31.45 -5.83 9.69
N SER A 146 -30.66 -5.17 8.84
CA SER A 146 -29.78 -5.84 7.87
C SER A 146 -28.34 -5.34 7.94
N ALA A 147 -27.43 -6.16 7.42
CA ALA A 147 -26.02 -5.81 7.28
C ALA A 147 -25.82 -4.65 6.28
N SER A 148 -26.62 -4.62 5.21
CA SER A 148 -26.56 -3.57 4.17
C SER A 148 -26.95 -2.19 4.72
N GLU A 149 -28.03 -2.11 5.52
CA GLU A 149 -28.44 -0.87 6.19
C GLU A 149 -27.34 -0.34 7.12
N ALA A 150 -26.73 -1.22 7.92
CA ALA A 150 -25.62 -0.83 8.80
C ALA A 150 -24.37 -0.39 8.00
N ALA A 151 -24.10 -1.03 6.87
CA ALA A 151 -22.98 -0.67 6.01
C ALA A 151 -23.18 0.70 5.37
N LYS A 152 -24.41 1.02 4.95
CA LYS A 152 -24.75 2.32 4.37
C LYS A 152 -24.60 3.42 5.42
N ALA A 153 -25.11 3.17 6.63
CA ALA A 153 -24.93 4.10 7.74
C ALA A 153 -23.46 4.29 8.13
N ARG A 154 -22.63 3.25 8.05
CA ARG A 154 -21.17 3.38 8.26
C ARG A 154 -20.57 4.31 7.22
N ASP A 155 -20.91 4.15 5.96
CA ASP A 155 -20.38 5.00 4.89
C ASP A 155 -20.83 6.47 5.10
N GLU A 156 -22.09 6.71 5.46
CA GLU A 156 -22.58 8.06 5.80
C GLU A 156 -21.83 8.68 7.00
N LEU A 157 -21.56 7.91 8.06
CA LEU A 157 -20.77 8.36 9.21
C LEU A 157 -19.32 8.72 8.82
N MET A 158 -18.71 7.96 7.93
CA MET A 158 -17.36 8.23 7.43
C MET A 158 -17.35 9.46 6.52
N LEU A 159 -18.38 9.63 5.69
CA LEU A 159 -18.52 10.79 4.82
C LEU A 159 -18.56 12.08 5.64
N ASP A 160 -19.42 12.13 6.66
CA ASP A 160 -19.61 13.28 7.55
C ASP A 160 -18.32 13.60 8.34
N ALA A 161 -17.72 12.57 8.96
CA ALA A 161 -16.51 12.73 9.77
C ALA A 161 -15.31 13.27 8.98
N TYR A 162 -15.19 12.94 7.69
CA TYR A 162 -14.02 13.26 6.87
C TYR A 162 -14.27 14.27 5.75
N PHE A 163 -15.47 14.84 5.62
CA PHE A 163 -15.80 15.80 4.55
C PHE A 163 -14.92 17.04 4.52
N HIS A 164 -14.45 17.51 5.67
CA HIS A 164 -13.63 18.72 5.81
C HIS A 164 -12.14 18.42 6.07
N SER A 165 -11.67 17.22 5.75
CA SER A 165 -10.27 16.82 5.98
C SER A 165 -9.31 17.41 4.93
N TYR A 166 -9.06 18.72 5.00
CA TYR A 166 -8.16 19.45 4.09
C TYR A 166 -6.86 19.94 4.73
N SER A 167 -6.55 19.53 5.96
CA SER A 167 -5.37 20.04 6.64
C SER A 167 -4.08 19.38 6.13
N GLY A 168 -3.53 19.91 5.03
CA GLY A 168 -2.15 19.63 4.58
C GLY A 168 -1.87 18.22 4.06
N GLU A 169 -2.91 17.43 3.77
CA GLU A 169 -2.75 16.07 3.25
C GLU A 169 -2.56 16.09 1.73
N GLU A 170 -1.58 15.34 1.21
CA GLU A 170 -1.30 15.26 -0.25
C GLU A 170 -2.45 14.64 -1.06
N LEU A 171 -3.16 13.69 -0.45
CA LEU A 171 -4.29 12.97 -1.05
C LEU A 171 -5.51 13.15 -0.15
N HIS A 172 -6.71 13.23 -0.72
CA HIS A 172 -7.94 13.30 0.08
C HIS A 172 -8.15 12.05 0.96
N THR A 173 -8.59 12.24 2.21
CA THR A 173 -8.77 11.14 3.18
C THR A 173 -9.73 10.04 2.69
N TYR A 174 -10.74 10.40 1.90
CA TYR A 174 -11.70 9.43 1.35
C TYR A 174 -11.04 8.28 0.60
N SER A 175 -9.90 8.51 -0.05
CA SER A 175 -9.17 7.50 -0.81
C SER A 175 -8.54 6.42 0.08
N PHE A 176 -8.46 6.65 1.39
CA PHE A 176 -7.96 5.71 2.38
C PHE A 176 -9.09 4.93 3.05
N ILE A 177 -10.35 5.29 2.84
CA ILE A 177 -11.48 4.65 3.49
C ILE A 177 -11.91 3.42 2.70
N ASP A 178 -12.06 2.28 3.38
CA ASP A 178 -12.63 1.05 2.82
C ASP A 178 -14.15 1.17 2.71
N TRP A 179 -14.65 1.83 1.66
CA TRP A 179 -16.07 2.04 1.37
C TRP A 179 -16.82 0.73 1.07
N ASN A 180 -18.09 0.64 1.48
CA ASN A 180 -18.92 -0.55 1.23
C ASN A 180 -19.69 -0.47 -0.09
N PHE A 181 -20.10 0.72 -0.48
CA PHE A 181 -20.85 1.00 -1.71
C PHE A 181 -20.07 1.98 -2.59
N ASP A 182 -20.76 2.95 -3.18
CA ASP A 182 -20.13 3.99 -3.98
C ASP A 182 -19.32 4.92 -3.08
N TYR A 183 -18.08 5.19 -3.50
CA TYR A 183 -17.22 6.14 -2.82
C TYR A 183 -17.36 7.54 -3.43
N PRO A 184 -17.09 8.61 -2.66
CA PRO A 184 -17.22 9.98 -3.16
C PRO A 184 -16.24 10.27 -4.30
N GLU A 185 -16.57 11.16 -5.23
CA GLU A 185 -15.72 11.51 -6.39
C GLU A 185 -14.27 11.83 -5.99
N ARG A 186 -14.06 12.54 -4.88
CA ARG A 186 -12.73 12.88 -4.34
C ARG A 186 -11.90 11.66 -3.90
N ALA A 187 -12.50 10.49 -3.71
CA ALA A 187 -11.75 9.28 -3.41
C ALA A 187 -10.97 8.76 -4.64
N ASN A 188 -11.32 9.22 -5.86
CA ASN A 188 -10.55 8.91 -7.08
C ASN A 188 -9.16 9.58 -7.09
N GLU A 189 -8.89 10.59 -6.27
CA GLU A 189 -7.59 11.28 -6.27
C GLU A 189 -6.41 10.33 -6.05
N SER A 190 -6.58 9.30 -5.20
CA SER A 190 -5.53 8.28 -5.05
C SER A 190 -5.44 7.36 -6.25
N GLU A 191 -6.54 7.10 -6.96
CA GLU A 191 -6.51 6.26 -8.17
C GLU A 191 -5.78 6.99 -9.29
N ASP A 192 -6.07 8.28 -9.48
CA ASP A 192 -5.39 9.16 -10.43
C ASP A 192 -3.89 9.27 -10.10
N TYR A 193 -3.55 9.54 -8.84
CA TYR A 193 -2.16 9.58 -8.38
C TYR A 193 -1.42 8.26 -8.65
N LEU A 194 -2.03 7.12 -8.29
CA LEU A 194 -1.40 5.81 -8.49
C LEU A 194 -1.28 5.48 -9.98
N PHE A 195 -2.24 5.90 -10.81
CA PHE A 195 -2.17 5.74 -12.25
C PHE A 195 -0.98 6.51 -12.83
N ASP A 196 -0.78 7.77 -12.44
CA ASP A 196 0.36 8.57 -12.89
C ASP A 196 1.70 7.96 -12.44
N GLU A 197 1.80 7.55 -11.17
CA GLU A 197 2.99 6.86 -10.63
C GLU A 197 3.30 5.55 -11.37
N ILE A 198 2.26 4.77 -11.73
CA ILE A 198 2.39 3.56 -12.54
C ILE A 198 2.98 3.90 -13.91
N GLN A 199 2.41 4.88 -14.60
CA GLN A 199 2.81 5.25 -15.95
C GLN A 199 4.25 5.78 -15.99
N GLU A 200 4.61 6.64 -15.04
CA GLU A 200 5.97 7.16 -14.89
C GLU A 200 6.97 6.05 -14.58
N ALA A 201 6.66 5.19 -13.60
CA ALA A 201 7.52 4.08 -13.21
C ALA A 201 7.72 3.09 -14.35
N GLN A 202 6.66 2.80 -15.11
CA GLN A 202 6.72 1.87 -16.22
C GLN A 202 7.55 2.42 -17.38
N TRP A 203 7.35 3.70 -17.72
CA TRP A 203 8.16 4.39 -18.73
C TRP A 203 9.66 4.35 -18.38
N ARG A 204 10.02 4.76 -17.16
CA ARG A 204 11.41 4.75 -16.69
C ARG A 204 11.99 3.35 -16.63
N SER A 205 11.19 2.38 -16.18
CA SER A 205 11.60 0.98 -16.13
C SER A 205 11.91 0.43 -17.52
N GLY A 206 11.11 0.78 -18.53
CA GLY A 206 11.36 0.41 -19.93
C GLY A 206 12.66 1.01 -20.49
N GLN A 207 12.91 2.29 -20.21
CA GLN A 207 14.17 2.94 -20.59
C GLN A 207 15.39 2.25 -19.95
N LEU A 208 15.32 1.99 -18.64
CA LEU A 208 16.39 1.32 -17.91
C LEU A 208 16.62 -0.11 -18.41
N LEU A 209 15.55 -0.83 -18.75
CA LEU A 209 15.63 -2.17 -19.31
C LEU A 209 16.42 -2.17 -20.63
N GLN A 210 16.15 -1.20 -21.51
CA GLN A 210 16.87 -1.02 -22.77
C GLN A 210 18.34 -0.62 -22.54
N GLU A 211 18.58 0.37 -21.67
CA GLU A 211 19.93 0.86 -21.34
C GLU A 211 20.84 -0.25 -20.81
N LYS A 212 20.32 -1.10 -19.92
CA LYS A 212 21.09 -2.21 -19.34
C LYS A 212 21.14 -3.47 -20.22
N GLY A 213 20.42 -3.48 -21.35
CA GLY A 213 20.28 -4.68 -22.18
C GLY A 213 19.62 -5.85 -21.45
N TRP A 214 18.70 -5.55 -20.54
CA TRP A 214 17.97 -6.54 -19.74
C TRP A 214 16.68 -6.99 -20.45
N ASN A 215 16.09 -8.09 -19.97
CA ASN A 215 14.81 -8.62 -20.44
C ASN A 215 13.90 -9.01 -19.27
N CYS A 216 12.59 -8.82 -19.42
CA CYS A 216 11.57 -9.15 -18.40
C CYS A 216 10.68 -10.35 -18.79
N HIS A 217 10.75 -10.79 -20.04
CA HIS A 217 10.16 -12.03 -20.56
C HIS A 217 11.23 -13.13 -20.63
#